data_AF-C1E065-F1
#
_entry.id   AF-C1E065-F1
#
_cell.length_a   1.000
_cell.length_b   1.000
_cell.length_c   1.000
_cell.angle_alpha   90.00
_cell.angle_beta   90.00
_cell.angle_gamma   90.00
#
_symmetry.space_group_name_H-M   'P 1'
#
loop_
_entity.id
_entity.type
_entity.pdbx_description
1 polymer ?
#
loop_
_entity_poly.entity_id
_entity_poly.type
_entity_poly.pdbx_seq_one_letter_code
_entity_poly.pdbx_strand_id
1 'polypeptide(L)'
;MNAVKATSYFMGALPEDGLRRLPIVCIEDAVLHPSLPLIVWFMAAHSKGWFIPPEARGAAVRFIAEVAACPYKDRDLVAAIEADEEDLARRDTASGAADPLCNLAVATRDLSNESACHVLALLVRAKFGGLRGDVGMLRGAAKAWRRRFLDAEAVGDAGVDWHARLREVYTAAAAKAAEATGGVTGLPDKSPGQTWTAPPLAAAAPVDVDVIAERDVPTSAIDFHVSNIVEELMQQDKVRAALLRAVERAPTLGDDLGETLRSCIWTHCSSVTDKSTFALGKETDVVPETQTQGACESALRDLWEEIEGPAESFQRRRIKRLFF
;
A
#
# COMPACT_ATOMS: atom_id res chain seq x y z
N MET A 1 2.03 -12.22 -11.34
CA MET A 1 2.41 -13.54 -10.76
C MET A 1 3.29 -13.41 -9.52
N ASN A 2 4.36 -12.60 -9.54
CA ASN A 2 5.32 -12.48 -8.42
C ASN A 2 4.68 -12.00 -7.10
N ALA A 3 3.85 -10.94 -7.13
CA ALA A 3 3.17 -10.44 -5.93
C ALA A 3 2.21 -11.46 -5.28
N VAL A 4 1.56 -12.30 -6.09
CA VAL A 4 0.64 -13.35 -5.63
C VAL A 4 1.40 -14.45 -4.90
N LYS A 5 2.50 -14.93 -5.49
CA LYS A 5 3.38 -15.93 -4.87
C LYS A 5 4.02 -15.41 -3.58
N ALA A 6 4.58 -14.21 -3.62
CA ALA A 6 5.18 -13.57 -2.45
C ALA A 6 4.17 -13.43 -1.30
N THR A 7 2.96 -12.93 -1.60
CA THR A 7 1.90 -12.79 -0.58
C THR A 7 1.47 -14.13 -0.02
N SER A 8 1.28 -15.16 -0.85
CA SER A 8 0.92 -16.50 -0.37
C SER A 8 1.93 -17.04 0.65
N TYR A 9 3.23 -16.85 0.38
CA TYR A 9 4.28 -17.21 1.32
C TYR A 9 4.25 -16.38 2.59
N PHE A 10 4.17 -15.05 2.50
CA PHE A 10 4.09 -14.20 3.69
C PHE A 10 2.91 -14.60 4.55
N MET A 11 1.74 -14.86 3.96
CA MET A 11 0.56 -15.34 4.68
C MET A 11 0.76 -16.72 5.34
N GLY A 12 1.70 -17.53 4.86
CA GLY A 12 2.07 -18.82 5.45
C GLY A 12 3.15 -18.74 6.54
N ALA A 13 4.18 -17.93 6.32
CA ALA A 13 5.38 -17.89 7.16
C ALA A 13 5.38 -16.71 8.16
N LEU A 14 5.00 -15.52 7.70
CA LEU A 14 5.03 -14.25 8.45
C LEU A 14 3.74 -13.45 8.17
N PRO A 15 2.57 -13.96 8.58
CA PRO A 15 1.28 -13.37 8.22
C PRO A 15 1.08 -11.95 8.75
N GLU A 16 1.68 -11.61 9.89
CA GLU A 16 1.67 -10.25 10.41
C GLU A 16 2.29 -9.26 9.42
N ASP A 17 3.48 -9.58 8.90
CA ASP A 17 4.21 -8.75 7.94
C ASP A 17 3.41 -8.58 6.65
N GLY A 18 2.87 -9.68 6.12
CA GLY A 18 2.01 -9.66 4.93
C GLY A 18 0.77 -8.79 5.11
N LEU A 19 -0.02 -9.03 6.16
CA LEU A 19 -1.26 -8.32 6.43
C LEU A 19 -1.06 -6.83 6.71
N ARG A 20 0.08 -6.44 7.29
CA ARG A 20 0.42 -5.03 7.49
C ARG A 20 0.81 -4.33 6.19
N ARG A 21 1.44 -5.01 5.23
CA ARG A 21 1.88 -4.40 3.97
C ARG A 21 0.77 -4.30 2.92
N LEU A 22 -0.18 -5.24 2.90
CA LEU A 22 -1.28 -5.26 1.91
C LEU A 22 -2.09 -3.95 1.82
N PRO A 23 -2.53 -3.32 2.92
CA PRO A 23 -3.21 -2.03 2.86
C PRO A 23 -2.35 -0.90 2.28
N ILE A 24 -1.04 -0.93 2.54
CA ILE A 24 -0.11 0.09 2.03
C ILE A 24 -0.01 -0.05 0.52
N VAL A 25 0.29 -1.26 0.02
CA VAL A 25 0.38 -1.55 -1.41
C VAL A 25 -0.92 -1.20 -2.14
N CYS A 26 -2.08 -1.47 -1.52
CA CYS A 26 -3.37 -1.09 -2.10
C CYS A 26 -3.49 0.41 -2.34
N ILE A 27 -3.04 1.25 -1.40
CA ILE A 27 -3.15 2.72 -1.51
C ILE A 27 -2.02 3.32 -2.34
N GLU A 28 -0.83 2.72 -2.28
CA GLU A 28 0.36 3.13 -3.02
C GLU A 28 0.20 2.88 -4.52
N ASP A 29 -0.33 1.72 -4.89
CA ASP A 29 -0.32 1.23 -6.28
C ASP A 29 -1.70 1.17 -6.94
N ALA A 30 -2.79 1.39 -6.23
CA ALA A 30 -4.13 1.26 -6.81
C ALA A 30 -5.13 2.29 -6.26
N VAL A 31 -6.34 2.25 -6.78
CA VAL A 31 -7.50 2.90 -6.15
C VAL A 31 -8.01 2.06 -4.98
N LEU A 32 -8.66 2.70 -4.00
CA LEU A 32 -9.22 2.03 -2.81
C LEU A 32 -10.00 0.75 -3.14
N HIS A 33 -9.57 -0.38 -2.58
CA HIS A 33 -10.24 -1.66 -2.81
C HIS A 33 -11.49 -1.80 -1.94
N PRO A 34 -12.65 -2.25 -2.49
CA PRO A 34 -13.88 -2.50 -1.73
C PRO A 34 -13.76 -3.46 -0.54
N SER A 35 -12.74 -4.32 -0.54
CA SER A 35 -12.51 -5.34 0.49
C SER A 35 -11.34 -4.99 1.40
N LEU A 36 -10.80 -3.76 1.33
CA LEU A 36 -9.79 -3.29 2.25
C LEU A 36 -10.22 -3.44 3.73
N PRO A 37 -11.49 -3.17 4.13
CA PRO A 37 -11.92 -3.41 5.50
C PRO A 37 -11.74 -4.85 5.98
N LEU A 38 -11.93 -5.84 5.10
CA LEU A 38 -11.73 -7.25 5.44
C LEU A 38 -10.26 -7.58 5.69
N ILE A 39 -9.34 -7.06 4.86
CA ILE A 39 -7.89 -7.25 5.05
C ILE A 39 -7.40 -6.61 6.34
N VAL A 40 -7.86 -5.38 6.63
CA VAL A 40 -7.54 -4.71 7.90
C VAL A 40 -8.15 -5.45 9.09
N TRP A 41 -9.33 -6.06 8.94
CA TRP A 41 -9.91 -6.91 9.96
C TRP A 41 -9.07 -8.17 10.21
N PHE A 42 -8.59 -8.87 9.16
CA PHE A 42 -7.66 -10.00 9.32
C PHE A 42 -6.39 -9.58 10.08
N MET A 43 -5.81 -8.45 9.71
CA MET A 43 -4.65 -7.88 10.42
C MET A 43 -4.94 -7.66 11.90
N ALA A 44 -6.04 -6.97 12.22
CA ALA A 44 -6.41 -6.66 13.58
C ALA A 44 -6.72 -7.91 14.40
N ALA A 45 -7.48 -8.85 13.84
CA ALA A 45 -7.82 -10.12 14.48
C ALA A 45 -6.56 -10.96 14.75
N HIS A 46 -5.67 -11.07 13.75
CA HIS A 46 -4.42 -11.83 13.88
C HIS A 46 -3.53 -11.28 15.01
N SER A 47 -3.43 -9.95 15.14
CA SER A 47 -2.68 -9.31 16.23
C SER A 47 -3.22 -9.62 17.63
N LYS A 48 -4.44 -10.16 17.72
CA LYS A 48 -5.10 -10.61 18.96
C LYS A 48 -5.09 -12.14 19.11
N GLY A 49 -4.30 -12.84 18.30
CA GLY A 49 -4.15 -14.29 18.37
C GLY A 49 -5.17 -15.07 17.54
N TRP A 50 -5.96 -14.42 16.68
CA TRP A 50 -6.80 -15.15 15.74
C TRP A 50 -5.93 -15.90 14.73
N PHE A 51 -6.20 -17.19 14.60
CA PHE A 51 -5.57 -18.04 13.59
C PHE A 51 -6.13 -17.70 12.21
N ILE A 52 -5.26 -17.54 11.22
CA ILE A 52 -5.65 -17.23 9.84
C ILE A 52 -5.92 -18.55 9.10
N PRO A 53 -7.19 -18.89 8.83
CA PRO A 53 -7.54 -20.11 8.12
C PRO A 53 -7.15 -20.03 6.64
N PRO A 54 -7.05 -21.16 5.93
CA PRO A 54 -6.67 -21.21 4.52
C PRO A 54 -7.50 -20.29 3.61
N GLU A 55 -8.79 -20.14 3.88
CA GLU A 55 -9.71 -19.28 3.13
C GLU A 55 -9.36 -17.81 3.30
N ALA A 56 -8.97 -17.38 4.51
CA ALA A 56 -8.52 -16.01 4.76
C ALA A 56 -7.16 -15.73 4.10
N ARG A 57 -6.28 -16.73 4.01
CA ARG A 57 -5.04 -16.62 3.20
C ARG A 57 -5.39 -16.48 1.73
N GLY A 58 -6.32 -17.29 1.23
CA GLY A 58 -6.81 -17.19 -0.14
C GLY A 58 -7.41 -15.82 -0.46
N ALA A 59 -8.18 -15.25 0.46
CA ALA A 59 -8.70 -13.88 0.36
C ALA A 59 -7.57 -12.83 0.29
N ALA A 60 -6.52 -12.94 1.11
CA ALA A 60 -5.38 -12.01 1.05
C ALA A 60 -4.59 -12.13 -0.26
N VAL A 61 -4.40 -13.36 -0.77
CA VAL A 61 -3.72 -13.61 -2.05
C VAL A 61 -4.54 -13.12 -3.24
N ARG A 62 -5.86 -13.33 -3.21
CA ARG A 62 -6.77 -12.81 -4.22
C ARG A 62 -6.82 -11.28 -4.19
N PHE A 63 -6.86 -10.67 -3.01
CA PHE A 63 -6.81 -9.22 -2.84
C PHE A 63 -5.61 -8.60 -3.55
N ILE A 64 -4.40 -9.12 -3.31
CA ILE A 64 -3.21 -8.57 -3.98
C ILE A 64 -3.21 -8.84 -5.48
N ALA A 65 -3.79 -9.95 -5.93
CA ALA A 65 -3.93 -10.24 -7.36
C ALA A 65 -4.84 -9.21 -8.03
N GLU A 66 -5.95 -8.85 -7.38
CA GLU A 66 -6.87 -7.81 -7.82
C GLU A 66 -6.21 -6.42 -7.81
N VAL A 67 -5.47 -6.05 -6.74
CA VAL A 67 -4.69 -4.79 -6.68
C VAL A 67 -3.65 -4.72 -7.79
N ALA A 68 -2.93 -5.82 -8.04
CA ALA A 68 -1.91 -5.89 -9.10
C ALA A 68 -2.54 -5.80 -10.50
N ALA A 69 -3.73 -6.36 -10.69
CA ALA A 69 -4.46 -6.32 -11.96
C ALA A 69 -5.22 -5.01 -12.18
N CYS A 70 -5.48 -4.23 -11.12
CA CYS A 70 -6.15 -2.94 -11.18
C CYS A 70 -5.42 -2.00 -12.15
N PRO A 71 -6.11 -1.45 -13.18
CA PRO A 71 -5.46 -0.62 -14.19
C PRO A 71 -5.24 0.83 -13.74
N TYR A 72 -5.81 1.22 -12.59
CA TYR A 72 -5.85 2.61 -12.15
C TYR A 72 -5.07 2.85 -10.85
N LYS A 73 -4.42 4.00 -10.76
CA LYS A 73 -3.82 4.57 -9.54
C LYS A 73 -4.48 5.90 -9.20
N ASP A 74 -4.79 6.11 -7.93
CA ASP A 74 -5.44 7.33 -7.44
C ASP A 74 -4.41 8.46 -7.24
N ARG A 75 -4.01 9.12 -8.34
CA ARG A 75 -3.01 10.21 -8.24
C ARG A 75 -3.56 11.47 -7.55
N ASP A 76 -4.87 11.71 -7.66
CA ASP A 76 -5.53 12.81 -6.95
C ASP A 76 -5.43 12.64 -5.43
N LEU A 77 -5.43 11.38 -4.96
CA LEU A 77 -5.18 11.06 -3.57
C LEU A 77 -3.74 11.41 -3.15
N VAL A 78 -2.75 11.08 -3.97
CA VAL A 78 -1.33 11.40 -3.70
C VAL A 78 -1.14 12.91 -3.56
N ALA A 79 -1.67 13.70 -4.51
CA ALA A 79 -1.61 15.16 -4.46
C ALA A 79 -2.35 15.72 -3.22
N ALA A 80 -3.47 15.12 -2.83
CA ALA A 80 -4.21 15.54 -1.65
C ALA A 80 -3.46 15.22 -0.33
N ILE A 81 -2.70 14.12 -0.28
CA ILE A 81 -1.85 13.77 0.86
C ILE A 81 -0.72 14.79 0.99
N GLU A 82 -0.01 15.08 -0.11
CA GLU A 82 1.11 16.03 -0.12
C GLU A 82 0.67 17.44 0.31
N ALA A 83 -0.48 17.91 -0.19
CA ALA A 83 -1.03 19.21 0.21
C ALA A 83 -1.43 19.27 1.70
N ASP A 84 -1.98 18.18 2.24
CA ASP A 84 -2.37 18.10 3.66
C ASP A 84 -1.14 18.01 4.59
N GLU A 85 -0.03 17.39 4.15
CA GLU A 85 1.24 17.39 4.89
C GLU A 85 1.86 18.79 4.95
N GLU A 86 1.86 19.55 3.84
CA GLU A 86 2.29 20.95 3.85
C GLU A 86 1.44 21.81 4.80
N ASP A 87 0.11 21.62 4.77
CA ASP A 87 -0.81 22.37 5.63
C ASP A 87 -0.66 21.99 7.12
N LEU A 88 -0.40 20.71 7.43
CA LEU A 88 -0.10 20.28 8.80
C LEU A 88 1.21 20.85 9.30
N ALA A 89 2.26 20.88 8.48
CA ALA A 89 3.54 21.52 8.83
C ALA A 89 3.37 23.03 9.10
N ARG A 90 2.51 23.72 8.33
CA ARG A 90 2.13 25.12 8.60
C ARG A 90 1.30 25.29 9.88
N ARG A 91 0.47 24.32 10.25
CA ARG A 91 -0.38 24.38 11.46
C ARG A 91 0.37 24.05 12.74
N ASP A 92 1.30 23.10 12.73
CA ASP A 92 2.14 22.74 13.88
C ASP A 92 2.99 23.91 14.38
N THR A 93 3.30 24.88 13.50
CA THR A 93 3.99 26.11 13.89
C THR A 93 3.08 27.20 14.45
N ALA A 94 1.74 27.08 14.32
CA ALA A 94 0.79 28.14 14.64
C ALA A 94 -0.28 27.79 15.70
N SER A 95 -0.65 26.51 15.87
CA SER A 95 -1.57 26.07 16.93
C SER A 95 -1.56 24.55 17.08
N GLY A 96 -1.65 24.03 18.31
CA GLY A 96 -1.82 22.60 18.60
C GLY A 96 -3.18 22.02 18.19
N ALA A 97 -3.64 22.30 16.97
CA ALA A 97 -4.89 21.82 16.42
C ALA A 97 -4.79 20.31 16.16
N ALA A 98 -5.52 19.52 16.95
CA ALA A 98 -5.58 18.07 16.81
C ALA A 98 -6.21 17.68 15.45
N ASP A 99 -5.64 16.66 14.80
CA ASP A 99 -6.20 16.05 13.58
C ASP A 99 -7.69 15.74 13.78
N PRO A 100 -8.63 16.28 12.98
CA PRO A 100 -10.06 16.07 13.17
C PRO A 100 -10.48 14.60 13.06
N LEU A 101 -9.67 13.73 12.44
CA LEU A 101 -9.89 12.28 12.41
C LEU A 101 -9.30 11.53 13.61
N CYS A 102 -8.79 12.22 14.63
CA CYS A 102 -8.34 11.59 15.87
C CYS A 102 -9.50 10.95 16.68
N ASN A 103 -10.75 11.33 16.39
CA ASN A 103 -11.96 10.81 17.02
C ASN A 103 -12.78 10.00 16.00
N LEU A 104 -13.04 8.72 16.31
CA LEU A 104 -13.79 7.81 15.42
C LEU A 104 -15.23 8.28 15.16
N ALA A 105 -15.88 8.89 16.15
CA ALA A 105 -17.23 9.43 15.99
C ALA A 105 -17.23 10.60 15.00
N VAL A 106 -16.19 11.45 15.02
CA VAL A 106 -16.04 12.54 14.03
C VAL A 106 -15.69 11.98 12.65
N ALA A 107 -14.80 10.97 12.60
CA ALA A 107 -14.38 10.35 11.36
C ALA A 107 -15.53 9.69 10.59
N THR A 108 -16.51 9.15 11.31
CA THR A 108 -17.64 8.41 10.72
C THR A 108 -18.94 9.21 10.66
N ARG A 109 -18.96 10.41 11.26
CA ARG A 109 -20.14 11.27 11.28
C ARG A 109 -20.64 11.56 9.85
N ASP A 110 -21.94 11.42 9.67
CA ASP A 110 -22.67 11.69 8.43
C ASP A 110 -22.27 10.78 7.25
N LEU A 111 -21.57 9.67 7.52
CA LEU A 111 -21.30 8.62 6.54
C LEU A 111 -22.24 7.43 6.71
N SER A 112 -22.56 6.78 5.60
CA SER A 112 -23.10 5.42 5.61
C SER A 112 -22.14 4.43 6.29
N ASN A 113 -22.67 3.31 6.78
CA ASN A 113 -21.84 2.27 7.41
C ASN A 113 -20.75 1.74 6.46
N GLU A 114 -21.05 1.60 5.17
CA GLU A 114 -20.10 1.08 4.18
C GLU A 114 -18.94 2.07 3.95
N SER A 115 -19.24 3.36 3.80
CA SER A 115 -18.25 4.43 3.69
C SER A 115 -17.42 4.57 4.98
N ALA A 116 -18.08 4.53 6.14
CA ALA A 116 -17.44 4.58 7.44
C ALA A 116 -16.45 3.42 7.64
N CYS A 117 -16.80 2.19 7.24
CA CYS A 117 -15.91 1.03 7.32
C CYS A 117 -14.58 1.24 6.57
N HIS A 118 -14.60 1.86 5.39
CA HIS A 118 -13.37 2.13 4.63
C HIS A 118 -12.49 3.18 5.30
N VAL A 119 -13.09 4.28 5.76
CA VAL A 119 -12.37 5.33 6.50
C VAL A 119 -11.76 4.76 7.78
N LEU A 120 -12.53 3.96 8.53
CA LEU A 120 -12.05 3.29 9.74
C LEU A 120 -10.93 2.30 9.44
N ALA A 121 -11.02 1.52 8.35
CA ALA A 121 -9.98 0.57 7.99
C ALA A 121 -8.62 1.25 7.77
N LEU A 122 -8.62 2.38 7.04
CA LEU A 122 -7.42 3.19 6.82
C LEU A 122 -6.86 3.75 8.13
N LEU A 123 -7.72 4.33 8.99
CA LEU A 123 -7.31 4.89 10.28
C LEU A 123 -6.81 3.82 11.25
N VAL A 124 -7.47 2.67 11.32
CA VAL A 124 -7.04 1.52 12.14
C VAL A 124 -5.67 1.07 11.67
N ARG A 125 -5.47 0.85 10.37
CA ARG A 125 -4.15 0.48 9.85
C ARG A 125 -3.09 1.52 10.19
N ALA A 126 -3.39 2.82 10.07
CA ALA A 126 -2.47 3.88 10.46
C ALA A 126 -2.14 3.86 11.97
N LYS A 127 -3.09 3.48 12.83
CA LYS A 127 -2.89 3.35 14.28
C LYS A 127 -2.06 2.14 14.69
N PHE A 128 -2.03 1.08 13.88
CA PHE A 128 -1.09 -0.04 14.07
C PHE A 128 0.38 0.38 13.92
N GLY A 129 0.63 1.59 13.39
CA GLY A 129 1.97 2.14 13.22
C GLY A 129 2.69 1.57 12.00
N GLY A 130 3.96 1.93 11.86
CA GLY A 130 4.76 1.71 10.65
C GLY A 130 5.59 2.97 10.39
N LEU A 131 6.06 3.14 9.15
CA LEU A 131 6.73 4.38 8.78
C LEU A 131 5.86 5.60 8.96
N ARG A 132 6.50 6.75 9.21
CA ARG A 132 5.82 8.03 9.18
C ARG A 132 5.15 8.29 7.83
N GLY A 133 5.84 8.00 6.72
CA GLY A 133 5.30 8.11 5.35
C GLY A 133 4.05 7.25 5.13
N ASP A 134 4.11 5.96 5.45
CA ASP A 134 2.95 5.06 5.38
C ASP A 134 1.77 5.54 6.22
N VAL A 135 2.04 5.93 7.47
CA VAL A 135 1.01 6.42 8.40
C VAL A 135 0.41 7.72 7.90
N GLY A 136 1.22 8.63 7.35
CA GLY A 136 0.80 9.87 6.70
C GLY A 136 -0.09 9.58 5.49
N MET A 137 0.38 8.73 4.57
CA MET A 137 -0.34 8.30 3.38
C MET A 137 -1.71 7.71 3.73
N LEU A 138 -1.79 6.80 4.71
CA LEU A 138 -3.06 6.21 5.14
C LEU A 138 -4.01 7.22 5.78
N ARG A 139 -3.49 8.18 6.56
CA ARG A 139 -4.31 9.24 7.16
C ARG A 139 -4.85 10.20 6.11
N GLY A 140 -4.01 10.63 5.17
CA GLY A 140 -4.45 11.45 4.05
C GLY A 140 -5.43 10.70 3.15
N ALA A 141 -5.23 9.39 2.92
CA ALA A 141 -6.21 8.52 2.28
C ALA A 141 -7.55 8.48 3.01
N ALA A 142 -7.54 8.35 4.33
CA ALA A 142 -8.76 8.40 5.12
C ALA A 142 -9.50 9.74 4.97
N LYS A 143 -8.78 10.87 4.98
CA LYS A 143 -9.36 12.21 4.79
C LYS A 143 -9.95 12.40 3.39
N ALA A 144 -9.20 12.04 2.35
CA ALA A 144 -9.62 12.19 0.97
C ALA A 144 -10.85 11.32 0.66
N TRP A 145 -10.85 10.05 1.04
CA TRP A 145 -11.99 9.17 0.82
C TRP A 145 -13.20 9.56 1.67
N ARG A 146 -13.00 9.99 2.92
CA ARG A 146 -14.09 10.56 3.73
C ARG A 146 -14.76 11.75 3.03
N ARG A 147 -13.97 12.67 2.45
CA ARG A 147 -14.50 13.81 1.69
C ARG A 147 -15.34 13.33 0.51
N ARG A 148 -14.79 12.43 -0.30
CA ARG A 148 -15.48 11.86 -1.48
C ARG A 148 -16.81 11.19 -1.12
N PHE A 149 -16.84 10.43 -0.03
CA PHE A 149 -18.07 9.77 0.44
C PHE A 149 -19.09 10.79 0.94
N LEU A 150 -18.68 11.79 1.74
CA LEU A 150 -19.60 12.84 2.18
C LEU A 150 -20.18 13.64 1.02
N ASP A 151 -19.34 14.02 0.06
CA ASP A 151 -19.78 14.81 -1.09
C ASP A 151 -20.76 14.01 -1.95
N ALA A 152 -20.52 12.70 -2.13
CA ALA A 152 -21.45 11.81 -2.83
C ALA A 152 -22.77 11.61 -2.07
N GLU A 153 -22.70 11.30 -0.78
CA GLU A 153 -23.87 11.00 0.05
C GLU A 153 -24.72 12.25 0.33
N ALA A 154 -24.12 13.44 0.38
CA ALA A 154 -24.84 14.71 0.53
C ALA A 154 -25.72 15.07 -0.69
N VAL A 155 -25.30 14.64 -1.89
CA VAL A 155 -26.02 14.91 -3.15
C VAL A 155 -27.06 13.82 -3.46
N GLY A 156 -27.08 12.73 -2.68
CA GLY A 156 -28.04 11.63 -2.80
C GLY A 156 -27.94 10.93 -4.16
N ASP A 157 -29.09 10.63 -4.77
CA ASP A 157 -29.18 9.87 -6.05
C ASP A 157 -28.53 10.58 -7.25
N ALA A 158 -28.26 11.88 -7.16
CA ALA A 158 -27.56 12.64 -8.19
C ALA A 158 -26.03 12.61 -8.02
N GLY A 159 -25.53 12.05 -6.92
CA GLY A 159 -24.12 11.91 -6.61
C GLY A 159 -23.46 10.73 -7.33
N VAL A 160 -22.13 10.70 -7.29
CA VAL A 160 -21.35 9.55 -7.79
C VAL A 160 -21.44 8.41 -6.78
N ASP A 161 -21.99 7.26 -7.18
CA ASP A 161 -21.89 6.05 -6.36
C ASP A 161 -20.47 5.47 -6.43
N TRP A 162 -19.65 5.86 -5.46
CA TRP A 162 -18.27 5.39 -5.34
C TRP A 162 -18.18 3.88 -5.12
N HIS A 163 -19.11 3.28 -4.38
CA HIS A 163 -19.08 1.84 -4.12
C HIS A 163 -19.40 1.04 -5.37
N ALA A 164 -20.34 1.49 -6.20
CA ALA A 164 -20.59 0.90 -7.52
C ALA A 164 -19.36 1.04 -8.43
N ARG A 165 -18.74 2.22 -8.49
CA ARG A 165 -17.54 2.44 -9.32
C ARG A 165 -16.36 1.59 -8.90
N LEU A 166 -16.07 1.52 -7.60
CA LEU A 166 -14.98 0.68 -7.09
C LEU A 166 -15.27 -0.80 -7.37
N ARG A 167 -16.53 -1.25 -7.24
CA ARG A 167 -16.92 -2.61 -7.62
C ARG A 167 -16.73 -2.87 -9.11
N GLU A 168 -17.06 -1.93 -9.99
CA GLU A 168 -16.85 -2.07 -11.43
C GLU A 168 -15.35 -2.24 -11.77
N VAL A 169 -14.50 -1.37 -11.22
CA VAL A 169 -13.04 -1.45 -11.39
C VAL A 169 -12.50 -2.81 -10.93
N TYR A 170 -12.87 -3.22 -9.72
CA TYR A 170 -12.32 -4.45 -9.13
C TYR A 170 -12.96 -5.72 -9.67
N THR A 171 -14.17 -5.63 -10.23
CA THR A 171 -14.73 -6.67 -11.10
C THR A 171 -13.78 -6.85 -12.28
N ALA A 172 -13.56 -5.83 -13.12
CA ALA A 172 -12.64 -5.97 -14.27
C ALA A 172 -11.23 -6.47 -13.88
N ALA A 173 -10.68 -5.97 -12.75
CA ALA A 173 -9.39 -6.39 -12.23
C ALA A 173 -9.37 -7.87 -11.82
N ALA A 174 -10.42 -8.37 -11.14
CA ALA A 174 -10.52 -9.77 -10.76
C ALA A 174 -10.57 -10.71 -12.00
N ALA A 175 -11.20 -10.32 -13.10
CA ALA A 175 -11.22 -11.14 -14.32
C ALA A 175 -9.81 -11.27 -14.90
N LYS A 176 -9.11 -10.15 -15.00
CA LYS A 176 -7.71 -10.11 -15.45
C LYS A 176 -6.79 -10.88 -14.51
N ALA A 177 -7.02 -10.82 -13.20
CA ALA A 177 -6.28 -11.59 -12.21
C ALA A 177 -6.52 -13.10 -12.36
N ALA A 178 -7.76 -13.53 -12.60
CA ALA A 178 -8.10 -14.94 -12.85
C ALA A 178 -7.35 -15.49 -14.07
N GLU A 179 -7.37 -14.75 -15.18
CA GLU A 179 -6.64 -15.08 -16.41
C GLU A 179 -5.12 -15.16 -16.17
N ALA A 180 -4.55 -14.14 -15.52
CA ALA A 180 -3.10 -14.06 -15.29
C ALA A 180 -2.56 -15.06 -14.26
N THR A 181 -3.43 -15.60 -13.40
CA THR A 181 -3.07 -16.59 -12.37
C THR A 181 -3.47 -18.01 -12.74
N GLY A 182 -4.08 -18.23 -13.91
CA GLY A 182 -4.54 -19.55 -14.34
C GLY A 182 -5.56 -20.16 -13.35
N GLY A 183 -6.41 -19.34 -12.73
CA GLY A 183 -7.41 -19.78 -11.75
C GLY A 183 -6.91 -20.02 -10.32
N VAL A 184 -5.61 -19.84 -10.04
CA VAL A 184 -4.99 -20.07 -8.72
C VAL A 184 -5.66 -19.26 -7.59
N THR A 185 -6.29 -18.13 -7.90
CA THR A 185 -7.01 -17.27 -6.92
C THR A 185 -8.41 -17.77 -6.54
N GLY A 186 -8.83 -18.94 -7.02
CA GLY A 186 -10.15 -19.50 -6.75
C GLY A 186 -11.30 -18.76 -7.45
N LEU A 187 -10.98 -17.97 -8.47
CA LEU A 187 -11.95 -17.26 -9.29
C LEU A 187 -12.51 -18.20 -10.38
N PRO A 188 -13.83 -18.27 -10.58
CA PRO A 188 -14.41 -19.11 -11.63
C PRO A 188 -14.05 -18.59 -13.02
N ASP A 189 -13.78 -19.52 -13.95
CA ASP A 189 -13.53 -19.20 -15.36
C ASP A 189 -14.71 -18.43 -15.96
N LYS A 190 -14.40 -17.33 -16.66
CA LYS A 190 -15.40 -16.60 -17.43
C LYS A 190 -15.77 -17.40 -18.67
N SER A 191 -16.89 -18.11 -18.62
CA SER A 191 -17.45 -18.75 -19.82
C SER A 191 -17.95 -17.69 -20.82
N PRO A 192 -17.75 -17.88 -22.14
CA PRO A 192 -18.22 -16.95 -23.15
C PRO A 192 -19.75 -16.77 -23.06
N GLY A 193 -20.21 -15.52 -22.97
CA GLY A 193 -21.64 -15.17 -22.94
C GLY A 193 -22.29 -15.13 -21.55
N GLN A 194 -21.58 -15.40 -20.47
CA GLN A 194 -22.09 -15.26 -19.10
C GLN A 194 -21.77 -13.88 -18.52
N THR A 195 -22.73 -13.25 -17.85
CA THR A 195 -22.49 -12.06 -17.02
C THR A 195 -21.57 -12.47 -15.87
N TRP A 196 -20.32 -12.01 -15.94
CA TRP A 196 -19.31 -12.37 -14.96
C TRP A 196 -19.40 -11.40 -13.77
N THR A 197 -19.61 -11.97 -12.59
CA THR A 197 -19.55 -11.26 -11.31
C THR A 197 -18.55 -11.99 -10.44
N ALA A 198 -17.48 -11.29 -10.05
CA ALA A 198 -16.51 -11.88 -9.14
C ALA A 198 -17.21 -12.15 -7.79
N PRO A 199 -17.09 -13.35 -7.19
CA PRO A 199 -17.65 -13.61 -5.88
C PRO A 199 -17.01 -12.65 -4.85
N PRO A 200 -17.70 -12.28 -3.76
CA PRO A 200 -17.10 -11.46 -2.70
C PRO A 200 -15.77 -12.05 -2.23
N LEU A 201 -14.81 -11.19 -1.84
CA LEU A 201 -13.50 -11.66 -1.38
C LEU A 201 -13.61 -12.61 -0.17
N ALA A 202 -14.63 -12.43 0.66
CA ALA A 202 -14.95 -13.32 1.79
C ALA A 202 -15.29 -14.77 1.38
N ALA A 203 -15.61 -15.01 0.11
CA ALA A 203 -15.86 -16.33 -0.46
C ALA A 203 -14.66 -16.90 -1.24
N ALA A 204 -13.46 -16.34 -1.05
CA ALA A 204 -12.26 -16.84 -1.71
C ALA A 204 -11.96 -18.30 -1.30
N ALA A 205 -11.64 -19.12 -2.29
CA ALA A 205 -11.16 -20.47 -2.04
C ALA A 205 -9.70 -20.42 -1.53
N PRO A 206 -9.25 -21.46 -0.79
CA PRO A 206 -7.85 -21.64 -0.48
C PRO A 206 -7.01 -21.61 -1.77
N VAL A 207 -5.88 -20.91 -1.72
CA VAL A 207 -4.98 -20.75 -2.86
C VAL A 207 -3.81 -21.73 -2.70
N ASP A 208 -3.56 -22.51 -3.75
CA ASP A 208 -2.36 -23.33 -3.88
C ASP A 208 -1.42 -22.65 -4.89
N VAL A 209 -0.37 -22.01 -4.38
CA VAL A 209 0.70 -21.51 -5.25
C VAL A 209 1.76 -22.59 -5.34
N ASP A 210 2.16 -22.95 -6.57
CA ASP A 210 3.29 -23.85 -6.80
C ASP A 210 4.55 -23.40 -6.03
N VAL A 211 5.52 -24.31 -5.91
CA VAL A 211 6.82 -24.06 -5.27
C VAL A 211 7.41 -22.72 -5.74
N ILE A 212 7.64 -21.83 -4.79
CA ILE A 212 8.26 -20.52 -5.04
C ILE A 212 9.72 -20.76 -5.40
N ALA A 213 10.21 -20.15 -6.47
CA ALA A 213 11.61 -20.12 -6.84
C ALA A 213 12.24 -18.77 -6.48
N GLU A 214 13.57 -18.69 -6.35
CA GLU A 214 14.26 -17.45 -5.92
C GLU A 214 13.94 -16.26 -6.84
N ARG A 215 13.76 -16.53 -8.13
CA ARG A 215 13.34 -15.53 -9.13
C ARG A 215 11.93 -14.97 -8.94
N ASP A 216 11.07 -15.65 -8.18
CA ASP A 216 9.67 -15.25 -7.98
C ASP A 216 9.54 -14.15 -6.89
N VAL A 217 10.58 -13.94 -6.08
CA VAL A 217 10.60 -12.96 -4.99
C VAL A 217 11.54 -11.82 -5.37
N PRO A 218 11.03 -10.64 -5.75
CA PRO A 218 11.88 -9.50 -6.03
C PRO A 218 12.59 -9.05 -4.74
N THR A 219 13.81 -8.53 -4.85
CA THR A 219 14.56 -8.00 -3.69
C THR A 219 13.80 -6.89 -2.98
N SER A 220 13.03 -6.09 -3.72
CA SER A 220 12.13 -5.07 -3.17
C SER A 220 10.99 -5.62 -2.30
N ALA A 221 10.70 -6.93 -2.35
CA ALA A 221 9.77 -7.56 -1.41
C ALA A 221 10.34 -7.65 0.01
N ILE A 222 11.66 -7.49 0.18
CA ILE A 222 12.31 -7.35 1.48
C ILE A 222 12.72 -5.89 1.67
N ASP A 223 11.89 -5.14 2.36
CA ASP A 223 12.21 -3.78 2.81
C ASP A 223 12.21 -3.74 4.36
N PHE A 224 12.32 -2.56 4.92
CA PHE A 224 12.29 -2.37 6.38
C PHE A 224 10.90 -2.56 7.01
N HIS A 225 9.83 -2.79 6.22
CA HIS A 225 8.51 -3.13 6.76
C HIS A 225 8.43 -4.59 7.20
N VAL A 226 9.23 -5.46 6.59
CA VAL A 226 9.22 -6.92 6.82
C VAL A 226 10.60 -7.46 7.25
N SER A 227 11.53 -6.55 7.57
CA SER A 227 12.89 -6.91 7.98
C SER A 227 13.58 -5.82 8.79
N ASN A 228 14.66 -6.22 9.47
CA ASN A 228 15.56 -5.33 10.22
C ASN A 228 16.69 -4.76 9.33
N ILE A 229 16.42 -4.54 8.03
CA ILE A 229 17.44 -4.07 7.07
C ILE A 229 18.07 -2.75 7.50
N VAL A 230 17.30 -1.84 8.10
CA VAL A 230 17.79 -0.54 8.59
C VAL A 230 18.81 -0.75 9.71
N GLU A 231 18.46 -1.56 10.71
CA GLU A 231 19.32 -1.84 11.87
C GLU A 231 20.62 -2.54 11.46
N GLU A 232 20.57 -3.43 10.47
CA GLU A 232 21.72 -4.16 9.95
C GLU A 232 22.62 -3.31 9.05
N LEU A 233 22.02 -2.50 8.18
CA LEU A 233 22.78 -1.56 7.36
C LEU A 233 23.45 -0.47 8.22
N MET A 234 22.78 -0.01 9.27
CA MET A 234 23.34 0.97 10.22
C MET A 234 24.55 0.45 11.00
N GLN A 235 24.76 -0.87 11.08
CA GLN A 235 25.97 -1.45 11.68
C GLN A 235 27.20 -1.31 10.76
N GLN A 236 27.02 -0.93 9.50
CA GLN A 236 28.12 -0.78 8.54
C GLN A 236 28.65 0.65 8.54
N ASP A 237 29.93 0.83 8.86
CA ASP A 237 30.59 2.15 8.88
C ASP A 237 30.46 2.89 7.55
N LYS A 238 30.52 2.17 6.43
CA LYS A 238 30.37 2.75 5.09
C LYS A 238 28.99 3.35 4.86
N VAL A 239 27.93 2.66 5.29
CA VAL A 239 26.54 3.12 5.18
C VAL A 239 26.32 4.34 6.06
N ARG A 240 26.79 4.30 7.32
CA ARG A 240 26.70 5.44 8.23
C ARG A 240 27.42 6.68 7.70
N ALA A 241 28.61 6.51 7.11
CA ALA A 241 29.34 7.61 6.50
C ALA A 241 28.61 8.20 5.29
N ALA A 242 27.96 7.35 4.46
CA ALA A 242 27.15 7.81 3.34
C ALA A 242 25.92 8.60 3.81
N LEU A 243 25.24 8.13 4.85
CA LEU A 243 24.09 8.81 5.45
C LEU A 243 24.46 10.21 5.99
N LEU A 244 25.58 10.33 6.71
CA LEU A 244 26.05 11.63 7.20
C LEU A 244 26.33 12.61 6.04
N ARG A 245 26.94 12.14 4.95
CA ARG A 245 27.15 12.96 3.75
C ARG A 245 25.84 13.39 3.09
N ALA A 246 24.83 12.53 3.09
CA ALA A 246 23.52 12.84 2.51
C ALA A 246 22.80 13.93 3.31
N VAL A 247 22.80 13.82 4.65
CA VAL A 247 22.23 14.83 5.55
C VAL A 247 22.99 16.15 5.47
N GLU A 248 24.33 16.13 5.37
CA GLU A 248 25.13 17.34 5.18
C GLU A 248 24.79 18.06 3.87
N ARG A 249 24.57 17.32 2.79
CA ARG A 249 24.15 17.87 1.48
C ARG A 249 22.71 18.37 1.47
N ALA A 250 21.82 17.73 2.22
CA ALA A 250 20.40 18.07 2.31
C ALA A 250 19.92 18.06 3.78
N PRO A 251 20.17 19.15 4.54
CA PRO A 251 19.82 19.24 5.96
C PRO A 251 18.32 19.03 6.26
N THR A 252 17.46 19.24 5.26
CA THR A 252 16.02 18.98 5.33
C THR A 252 15.65 17.50 5.50
N LEU A 253 16.58 16.56 5.28
CA LEU A 253 16.38 15.13 5.59
C LEU A 253 16.31 14.87 7.11
N GLY A 254 16.79 15.82 7.92
CA GLY A 254 16.80 15.74 9.39
C GLY A 254 17.98 14.95 9.95
N ASP A 255 18.13 15.00 11.27
CA ASP A 255 19.28 14.40 11.98
C ASP A 255 19.10 12.90 12.29
N ASP A 256 17.89 12.35 12.07
CA ASP A 256 17.63 10.92 12.26
C ASP A 256 18.11 10.13 11.03
N LEU A 257 19.31 9.56 11.15
CA LEU A 257 19.92 8.73 10.12
C LEU A 257 19.09 7.47 9.80
N GLY A 258 18.39 6.92 10.79
CA GLY A 258 17.54 5.75 10.61
C GLY A 258 16.33 6.07 9.74
N GLU A 259 15.70 7.22 9.98
CA GLU A 259 14.59 7.70 9.15
C GLU A 259 15.06 8.08 7.74
N THR A 260 16.22 8.72 7.61
CA THR A 260 16.81 9.02 6.30
C THR A 260 17.07 7.74 5.49
N LEU A 261 17.58 6.69 6.14
CA LEU A 261 17.81 5.40 5.50
C LEU A 261 16.50 4.73 5.09
N ARG A 262 15.45 4.80 5.93
CA ARG A 262 14.10 4.32 5.59
C ARG A 262 13.55 5.04 4.37
N SER A 263 13.63 6.37 4.33
CA SER A 263 13.19 7.18 3.19
C SER A 263 13.96 6.82 1.91
N CYS A 264 15.28 6.64 1.99
CA CYS A 264 16.10 6.22 0.85
C CYS A 264 15.68 4.86 0.31
N ILE A 265 15.57 3.84 1.17
CA ILE A 265 15.11 2.51 0.76
C ILE A 265 13.70 2.59 0.17
N TRP A 266 12.81 3.37 0.77
CA TRP A 266 11.44 3.54 0.29
C TRP A 266 11.42 4.12 -1.13
N THR A 267 12.09 5.25 -1.37
CA THR A 267 12.12 5.92 -2.68
C THR A 267 12.64 5.04 -3.80
N HIS A 268 13.62 4.17 -3.53
CA HIS A 268 14.23 3.31 -4.58
C HIS A 268 13.63 1.91 -4.67
N CYS A 269 12.99 1.41 -3.60
CA CYS A 269 12.32 0.11 -3.61
C CYS A 269 10.81 0.21 -3.85
N SER A 270 10.21 1.40 -3.77
CA SER A 270 8.81 1.62 -4.16
C SER A 270 8.62 1.38 -5.65
N SER A 271 7.54 0.70 -6.04
CA SER A 271 7.29 0.38 -7.44
C SER A 271 6.97 1.64 -8.24
N VAL A 272 7.65 1.84 -9.38
CA VAL A 272 7.12 2.70 -10.44
C VAL A 272 5.97 1.95 -11.11
N THR A 273 4.85 2.61 -11.37
CA THR A 273 3.66 1.98 -11.94
C THR A 273 3.18 2.71 -13.20
N ASP A 274 2.93 1.94 -14.26
CA ASP A 274 2.40 2.44 -15.55
C ASP A 274 0.87 2.59 -15.55
N LYS A 275 0.24 2.51 -14.37
CA LYS A 275 -1.22 2.59 -14.22
C LYS A 275 -1.75 3.97 -14.59
N SER A 276 -2.92 3.97 -15.23
CA SER A 276 -3.64 5.18 -15.60
C SER A 276 -4.15 5.92 -14.36
N THR A 277 -4.27 7.25 -14.43
CA THR A 277 -4.83 8.02 -13.32
C THR A 277 -6.31 7.71 -13.15
N PHE A 278 -6.73 7.38 -11.92
CA PHE A 278 -8.13 7.31 -11.54
C PHE A 278 -8.70 8.73 -11.37
N ALA A 279 -8.88 9.45 -12.47
CA ALA A 279 -9.41 10.81 -12.43
C ALA A 279 -10.94 10.82 -12.28
N LEU A 280 -11.45 11.82 -11.56
CA LEU A 280 -12.87 12.13 -11.39
C LEU A 280 -13.59 12.32 -12.74
N GLY A 281 -14.02 11.23 -13.37
CA GLY A 281 -14.98 11.24 -14.48
C GLY A 281 -14.46 11.58 -15.88
N LYS A 282 -13.15 11.69 -16.10
CA LYS A 282 -12.56 11.69 -17.46
C LYS A 282 -11.23 10.94 -17.43
N GLU A 283 -11.09 9.91 -18.24
CA GLU A 283 -9.77 9.35 -18.56
C GLU A 283 -8.91 10.48 -19.14
N THR A 284 -7.89 10.88 -18.39
CA THR A 284 -6.83 11.75 -18.89
C THR A 284 -5.57 10.91 -19.02
N ASP A 285 -4.91 11.05 -20.16
CA ASP A 285 -3.66 10.36 -20.47
C ASP A 285 -2.62 10.54 -19.37
N VAL A 286 -1.77 9.52 -19.25
CA VAL A 286 -0.64 9.44 -18.33
C VAL A 286 0.23 10.69 -18.49
N VAL A 287 0.19 11.59 -17.50
CA VAL A 287 1.19 12.65 -17.39
C VAL A 287 2.47 11.99 -16.87
N PRO A 288 3.58 12.01 -17.63
CA PRO A 288 4.86 11.53 -17.14
C PRO A 288 5.24 12.34 -15.90
N GLU A 289 5.77 11.68 -14.87
CA GLU A 289 6.37 12.36 -13.73
C GLU A 289 7.47 13.30 -14.24
N THR A 290 7.18 14.60 -14.28
CA THR A 290 8.23 15.61 -14.42
C THR A 290 8.97 15.65 -13.09
N GLN A 291 10.08 14.93 -13.02
CA GLN A 291 11.08 15.01 -11.95
C GLN A 291 11.63 16.44 -11.89
N THR A 292 11.00 17.32 -11.12
CA THR A 292 11.64 18.52 -10.61
C THR A 292 12.57 18.10 -9.48
N GLN A 293 13.81 17.72 -9.83
CA GLN A 293 14.81 17.20 -8.90
C GLN A 293 15.11 18.22 -7.79
N GLY A 294 14.54 17.99 -6.61
CA GLY A 294 14.85 18.72 -5.38
C GLY A 294 16.21 18.30 -4.82
N ALA A 295 16.82 19.16 -3.99
CA ALA A 295 18.09 18.84 -3.31
C ALA A 295 18.00 17.56 -2.45
N CYS A 296 16.84 17.29 -1.84
CA CYS A 296 16.57 16.04 -1.11
C CYS A 296 16.58 14.80 -2.01
N GLU A 297 15.88 14.84 -3.14
CA GLU A 297 15.80 13.71 -4.07
C GLU A 297 17.17 13.37 -4.64
N SER A 298 17.96 14.39 -5.01
CA SER A 298 19.34 14.19 -5.45
C SER A 298 20.19 13.56 -4.35
N ALA A 299 20.06 14.02 -3.10
CA ALA A 299 20.81 13.44 -1.98
C ALA A 299 20.41 11.99 -1.69
N LEU A 300 19.12 11.64 -1.79
CA LEU A 300 18.64 10.26 -1.62
C LEU A 300 19.05 9.34 -2.77
N ARG A 301 19.14 9.86 -4.00
CA ARG A 301 19.68 9.13 -5.16
C ARG A 301 21.15 8.80 -4.97
N ASP A 302 21.97 9.80 -4.67
CA ASP A 302 23.40 9.62 -4.46
C ASP A 302 23.65 8.68 -3.26
N LEU A 303 22.85 8.78 -2.19
CA LEU A 303 22.90 7.86 -1.06
C LEU A 303 22.62 6.42 -1.51
N TRP A 304 21.58 6.19 -2.33
CA TRP A 304 21.23 4.86 -2.81
C TRP A 304 22.36 4.20 -3.59
N GLU A 305 22.99 4.94 -4.51
CA GLU A 305 24.15 4.44 -5.28
C GLU A 305 25.28 3.92 -4.37
N GLU A 306 25.45 4.51 -3.18
CA GLU A 306 26.46 4.09 -2.21
C GLU A 306 26.02 2.86 -1.36
N ILE A 307 24.72 2.66 -1.15
CA ILE A 307 24.18 1.65 -0.21
C ILE A 307 23.44 0.48 -0.88
N GLU A 308 23.17 0.56 -2.18
CA GLU A 308 22.43 -0.45 -2.95
C GLU A 308 23.07 -1.83 -2.83
N GLY A 309 24.38 -1.93 -3.01
CA GLY A 309 25.11 -3.19 -2.87
C GLY A 309 24.93 -3.88 -1.51
N PRO A 310 25.19 -3.17 -0.38
CA PRO A 310 24.85 -3.66 0.96
C PRO A 310 23.38 -4.03 1.16
N ALA A 311 22.44 -3.21 0.66
CA ALA A 311 21.01 -3.42 0.78
C ALA A 311 20.56 -4.68 0.02
N GLU A 312 20.91 -4.82 -1.26
CA GLU A 312 20.63 -6.02 -2.05
C GLU A 312 21.24 -7.27 -1.43
N SER A 313 22.46 -7.17 -0.90
CA SER A 313 23.13 -8.28 -0.25
C SER A 313 22.36 -8.76 0.97
N PHE A 314 21.81 -7.84 1.78
CA PHE A 314 20.91 -8.18 2.88
C PHE A 314 19.61 -8.82 2.37
N GLN A 315 18.95 -8.20 1.39
CA GLN A 315 17.68 -8.67 0.84
C GLN A 315 17.80 -10.09 0.28
N ARG A 316 18.83 -10.37 -0.51
CA ARG A 316 19.10 -11.72 -1.06
C ARG A 316 19.35 -12.75 0.04
N ARG A 317 20.15 -12.41 1.07
CA ARG A 317 20.37 -13.32 2.21
C ARG A 317 19.08 -13.59 2.97
N ARG A 318 18.23 -12.58 3.14
CA ARG A 318 16.96 -12.71 3.85
C ARG A 318 15.96 -13.53 3.03
N ILE A 319 15.85 -13.27 1.72
CA ILE A 319 15.06 -14.10 0.79
C ILE A 319 15.53 -15.55 0.89
N LYS A 320 16.84 -15.79 0.81
CA LYS A 320 17.38 -17.13 0.92
C LYS A 320 17.03 -17.81 2.24
N ARG A 321 17.06 -17.12 3.38
CA ARG A 321 16.74 -17.73 4.69
C ARG A 321 15.25 -17.95 4.92
N LEU A 322 14.40 -17.11 4.34
CA LEU A 322 12.96 -17.21 4.50
C LEU A 322 12.42 -18.25 3.52
N PHE A 323 12.70 -18.08 2.23
CA PHE A 323 12.04 -18.82 1.16
C PHE A 323 12.77 -20.11 0.76
N PHE A 324 14.06 -20.30 1.12
CA PHE A 324 14.93 -21.40 0.65
C PHE A 324 15.85 -22.00 1.73
#